data_AF-A0A930A8F5-F1
#
_entry.id   AF-A0A930A8F5-F1
#
_cell.length_a   1.000
_cell.length_b   1.000
_cell.length_c   1.000
_cell.angle_alpha   90.00
_cell.angle_beta   90.00
_cell.angle_gamma   90.00
#
_symmetry.space_group_name_H-M   'P 1'
#
loop_
_entity.id
_entity.type
_entity.pdbx_description
1 polymer ?
#
loop_
_entity_poly.entity_id
_entity_poly.type
_entity_poly.pdbx_seq_one_letter_code
_entity_poly.pdbx_strand_id
1 'polypeptide(L)'
;PRQIVSVATACVPFLENDDWTRALLGANMQRQAVPLMNPHSPFVGTGMEHVIARDSGSACVATGPGVVTYVDATKVVVAEDNGNEKTYELTKYRRSNASTCLNQRPIVWDGERVERGTILADGPAMENGELALGQNVTIAFMTWHGYNYEDAIIMSEKMQSQDYYTSVHIEEYDIECRETKLGPEEITRDIPNVAESACRNLDGRGIVMVGAEVKEGDILVGKVTPKGQTDQTPEEKLLMAIFGEKSREVRDNSLKVPHGGAGIVHSIRVFKRKEDHELPPGVNEVVKVYIVQKRKISEGDKMAGRHGNKGVISRINPVEDMPYMSDGTPIDIMLNPFGVPSRMNIGQVLEVHLGFAAKKLGVKFATPVFDGVSNTDLRDIMKESNSSPDGKYVLYDGRTGEAYDDRISVGVMYMIKLAHMVDDKLHARATGPYSLVTQQPLGGKAQNGGQRFGEMEVWALEAYGASHVLQEILTVKSDDIAGRTKTYEAIVKGKDMPEPGIPESFRVLVHELQALAIDVRMMDDAGNEMDLKQMEQEELKEETTLDFAPSTLVNDAESNEDLTIKDELDEEIPEAATVGFDDFGEEDQ
;
A
#
# COMPACT_ATOMS: atom_id res chain seq x y z
N PRO A 1 27.91 19.29 20.51
CA PRO A 1 27.67 17.87 20.90
C PRO A 1 27.14 16.94 19.79
N ARG A 2 26.72 17.43 18.61
CA ARG A 2 26.12 16.58 17.55
C ARG A 2 27.05 15.54 16.91
N GLN A 3 28.36 15.59 17.16
CA GLN A 3 29.35 14.72 16.52
C GLN A 3 29.13 13.22 16.80
N ILE A 4 28.48 12.87 17.91
CA ILE A 4 28.26 11.48 18.32
C ILE A 4 27.03 10.82 17.69
N VAL A 5 26.14 11.59 17.04
CA VAL A 5 24.89 11.09 16.47
C VAL A 5 24.90 11.17 14.94
N SER A 6 24.18 10.25 14.29
CA SER A 6 24.00 10.27 12.84
C SER A 6 23.16 11.48 12.40
N VAL A 7 23.20 11.82 11.11
CA VAL A 7 22.42 12.93 10.53
C VAL A 7 20.91 12.75 10.76
N ALA A 8 20.38 11.54 10.58
CA ALA A 8 18.95 11.25 10.80
C ALA A 8 18.58 11.35 12.29
N THR A 9 19.45 10.85 13.16
CA THR A 9 19.27 10.96 14.62
C THR A 9 19.35 12.41 15.08
N ALA A 10 20.18 13.24 14.44
CA ALA A 10 20.32 14.65 14.72
C ALA A 10 19.08 15.49 14.37
N CYS A 11 18.10 14.93 13.65
CA CYS A 11 16.82 15.57 13.32
C CYS A 11 15.71 15.30 14.35
N VAL A 12 15.99 14.50 15.38
CA VAL A 12 15.06 14.25 16.48
C VAL A 12 15.23 15.34 17.53
N PRO A 13 14.24 16.22 17.76
CA PRO A 13 14.32 17.21 18.83
C PRO A 13 14.28 16.49 20.19
N PHE A 14 14.82 17.12 21.25
CA PHE A 14 14.79 16.56 22.62
C PHE A 14 15.29 15.11 22.74
N LEU A 15 16.21 14.69 21.87
CA LEU A 15 16.71 13.31 21.81
C LEU A 15 17.24 12.81 23.17
N GLU A 16 17.80 13.70 23.99
CA GLU A 16 18.29 13.38 25.34
C GLU A 16 17.18 12.91 26.31
N ASN A 17 15.91 13.09 25.96
CA ASN A 17 14.75 12.68 26.74
C ASN A 17 14.06 11.41 26.18
N ASP A 18 14.65 10.78 25.17
CA ASP A 18 14.15 9.56 24.57
C ASP A 18 15.05 8.36 24.88
N ASP A 19 14.44 7.23 25.21
CA ASP A 19 15.17 5.96 25.27
C ASP A 19 15.80 5.63 23.92
N TRP A 20 17.02 5.07 23.97
CA TRP A 20 17.82 4.80 22.78
C TRP A 20 17.14 3.85 21.78
N THR A 21 16.31 2.90 22.24
CA THR A 21 15.57 2.00 21.34
C THR A 21 14.49 2.74 20.56
N ARG A 22 13.85 3.74 21.19
CA ARG A 22 12.84 4.59 20.55
C ARG A 22 13.47 5.60 19.62
N ALA A 23 14.58 6.22 20.03
CA ALA A 23 15.37 7.09 19.18
C ALA A 23 15.84 6.39 17.88
N LEU A 24 16.30 5.14 17.99
CA LEU A 24 16.66 4.31 16.82
C LEU A 24 15.47 4.15 15.86
N LEU A 25 14.30 3.82 16.40
CA LEU A 25 13.08 3.68 15.62
C LEU A 25 12.68 5.00 14.95
N GLY A 26 12.72 6.12 15.68
CA GLY A 26 12.44 7.46 15.16
C GLY A 26 13.37 7.85 13.99
N ALA A 27 14.68 7.62 14.14
CA ALA A 27 15.66 7.86 13.07
C ALA A 27 15.42 6.96 11.84
N ASN A 28 15.00 5.71 12.04
CA ASN A 28 14.68 4.79 10.96
C ASN A 28 13.38 5.15 10.23
N MET A 29 12.35 5.57 10.96
CA MET A 29 11.05 5.92 10.40
C MET A 29 11.11 7.19 9.54
N GLN A 30 11.95 8.17 9.89
CA GLN A 30 12.18 9.35 9.05
C GLN A 30 12.64 8.97 7.64
N ARG A 31 13.44 7.91 7.48
CA ARG A 31 13.90 7.42 6.16
C ARG A 31 12.82 6.69 5.37
N GLN A 32 11.71 6.32 6.01
CA GLN A 32 10.55 5.68 5.40
C GLN A 32 9.45 6.70 5.07
N ALA A 33 9.70 7.99 5.31
CA ALA A 33 8.75 9.05 5.03
C ALA A 33 8.44 9.14 3.52
N VAL A 34 7.16 9.31 3.19
CA VAL A 34 6.74 9.55 1.81
C VAL A 34 6.71 11.06 1.54
N PRO A 35 7.30 11.55 0.44
CA PRO A 35 7.16 12.94 0.04
C PRO A 35 5.69 13.32 -0.15
N LEU A 36 5.23 14.28 0.64
CA LEU A 36 3.87 14.80 0.57
C LEU A 36 3.76 15.81 -0.58
N MET A 37 2.54 16.02 -1.07
CA MET A 37 2.25 17.01 -2.11
C MET A 37 2.52 18.44 -1.64
N ASN A 38 2.17 18.74 -0.38
CA ASN A 38 2.37 20.03 0.27
C ASN A 38 3.04 19.81 1.64
N PRO A 39 4.36 19.57 1.67
CA PRO A 39 5.07 19.33 2.91
C PRO A 39 5.21 20.62 3.73
N HIS A 40 5.17 20.52 5.06
CA HIS A 40 5.50 21.62 5.96
C HIS A 40 6.70 21.25 6.84
N SER A 41 7.59 22.21 7.03
CA SER A 41 8.76 22.14 7.91
C SER A 41 8.31 22.13 9.38
N PRO A 42 9.02 21.42 10.27
CA PRO A 42 8.62 21.29 11.67
C PRO A 42 8.70 22.63 12.42
N PHE A 43 7.70 22.93 13.26
CA PHE A 43 7.79 24.09 14.16
C PHE A 43 8.89 23.93 15.22
N VAL A 44 9.17 22.69 15.61
CA VAL A 44 10.26 22.32 16.51
C VAL A 44 11.29 21.53 15.71
N GLY A 45 12.27 22.21 15.14
CA GLY A 45 13.38 21.59 14.42
C GLY A 45 14.61 21.40 15.29
N THR A 46 15.69 20.89 14.70
CA THR A 46 17.02 20.89 15.34
C THR A 46 18.00 21.83 14.65
N GLY A 47 17.63 22.41 13.50
CA GLY A 47 18.50 23.20 12.63
C GLY A 47 19.39 22.33 11.73
N MET A 48 19.18 21.01 11.72
CA MET A 48 19.83 20.10 10.76
C MET A 48 19.05 20.03 9.43
N GLU A 49 17.77 20.39 9.46
CA GLU A 49 16.83 20.32 8.35
C GLU A 49 17.32 21.10 7.13
N HIS A 50 17.81 22.33 7.32
CA HIS A 50 18.37 23.16 6.25
C HIS A 50 19.65 22.59 5.66
N VAL A 51 20.54 22.08 6.51
CA VAL A 51 21.82 21.48 6.09
C VAL A 51 21.57 20.25 5.23
N ILE A 52 20.63 19.38 5.64
CA ILE A 52 20.25 18.19 4.88
C ILE A 52 19.62 18.58 3.55
N ALA A 53 18.70 19.55 3.54
CA ALA A 53 18.04 19.97 2.31
C ALA A 53 19.06 20.43 1.26
N ARG A 54 20.03 21.26 1.69
CA ARG A 54 21.11 21.77 0.83
C ARG A 54 22.07 20.66 0.37
N ASP A 55 22.55 19.83 1.29
CA ASP A 55 23.67 18.90 1.02
C ASP A 55 23.21 17.55 0.43
N SER A 56 21.90 17.24 0.46
CA SER A 56 21.32 16.01 -0.10
C SER A 56 21.37 15.89 -1.62
N GLY A 57 21.56 17.00 -2.34
CA GLY A 57 21.46 17.07 -3.80
C GLY A 57 20.03 16.95 -4.34
N SER A 58 19.01 16.94 -3.47
CA SER A 58 17.60 16.94 -3.88
C SER A 58 17.08 18.35 -4.21
N ALA A 59 17.60 19.36 -3.52
CA ALA A 59 17.33 20.76 -3.81
C ALA A 59 18.19 21.25 -5.00
N CYS A 60 17.71 22.26 -5.72
CA CYS A 60 18.52 22.99 -6.70
C CYS A 60 19.29 24.10 -5.99
N VAL A 61 20.62 24.11 -6.07
CA VAL A 61 21.49 25.05 -5.32
C VAL A 61 22.31 25.91 -6.28
N ALA A 62 22.39 27.21 -5.97
CA ALA A 62 23.17 28.18 -6.73
C ALA A 62 24.68 27.89 -6.65
N THR A 63 25.34 27.87 -7.80
CA THR A 63 26.78 27.56 -7.89
C THR A 63 27.69 28.77 -7.67
N GLY A 64 27.17 29.97 -7.89
CA GLY A 64 27.87 31.24 -7.76
C GLY A 64 26.92 32.36 -7.36
N PRO A 65 27.45 33.51 -6.91
CA PRO A 65 26.65 34.69 -6.63
C PRO A 65 26.14 35.31 -7.93
N GLY A 66 24.92 35.82 -7.91
CA GLY A 66 24.29 36.45 -9.07
C GLY A 66 22.89 36.96 -8.78
N VAL A 67 22.23 37.47 -9.82
CA VAL A 67 20.84 37.92 -9.76
C VAL A 67 19.99 36.99 -10.61
N VAL A 68 18.86 36.55 -10.05
CA VAL A 68 17.86 35.76 -10.77
C VAL A 68 17.22 36.64 -11.83
N THR A 69 17.30 36.24 -13.10
CA THR A 69 16.74 36.99 -14.24
C THR A 69 15.48 36.36 -14.81
N TYR A 70 15.24 35.09 -14.50
CA TYR A 70 14.07 34.37 -14.96
C TYR A 70 13.76 33.17 -14.06
N VAL A 71 12.49 33.02 -13.72
CA VAL A 71 11.97 31.88 -12.93
C VAL A 71 10.73 31.35 -13.61
N ASP A 72 10.72 30.05 -13.90
CA ASP A 72 9.49 29.31 -14.21
C ASP A 72 9.46 27.96 -13.48
N ALA A 73 8.41 27.19 -13.73
CA ALA A 73 8.24 25.89 -13.08
C ALA A 73 9.27 24.84 -13.52
N THR A 74 9.97 25.00 -14.65
CA THR A 74 10.87 24.01 -15.26
C THR A 74 12.33 24.42 -15.24
N LYS A 75 12.66 25.69 -15.07
CA LYS A 75 14.02 26.23 -15.03
C LYS A 75 14.10 27.55 -14.26
N VAL A 76 15.30 27.81 -13.74
CA VAL A 76 15.70 29.08 -13.13
C VAL A 76 16.94 29.58 -13.84
N VAL A 77 16.99 30.86 -14.20
CA VAL A 77 18.17 31.48 -14.83
C VAL A 77 18.75 32.52 -13.88
N VAL A 78 20.05 32.42 -13.64
CA VAL A 78 20.81 33.34 -12.80
C VAL A 78 21.88 34.01 -13.66
N ALA A 79 21.88 35.33 -13.71
CA ALA A 79 22.99 36.11 -14.21
C ALA A 79 24.05 36.21 -13.12
N GLU A 80 25.13 35.44 -13.27
CA GLU A 80 26.25 35.42 -12.33
C GLU A 80 27.03 36.75 -12.40
N ASP A 81 27.61 37.18 -11.28
CA ASP A 81 28.39 38.43 -11.17
C ASP A 81 29.62 38.47 -12.13
N ASN A 82 30.00 37.31 -12.68
CA ASN A 82 31.07 37.16 -13.67
C ASN A 82 30.64 37.49 -15.12
N GLY A 83 29.36 37.85 -15.34
CA GLY A 83 28.80 38.18 -16.65
C GLY A 83 28.27 36.98 -17.45
N ASN A 84 28.31 35.76 -16.90
CA ASN A 84 27.72 34.58 -17.51
C ASN A 84 26.28 34.37 -17.03
N GLU A 85 25.41 33.90 -17.91
CA GLU A 85 24.09 33.41 -17.52
C GLU A 85 24.12 31.89 -17.34
N LYS A 86 23.62 31.43 -16.19
CA LYS A 86 23.52 30.01 -15.88
C LYS A 86 22.07 29.60 -15.76
N THR A 87 21.68 28.60 -16.56
CA THR A 87 20.35 27.99 -16.52
C THR A 87 20.39 26.73 -15.67
N TYR A 88 19.48 26.63 -14.70
CA TYR A 88 19.25 25.48 -13.85
C TYR A 88 17.94 24.81 -14.28
N GLU A 89 18.00 23.59 -14.80
CA GLU A 89 16.80 22.81 -15.14
C GLU A 89 16.26 22.11 -13.90
N LEU A 90 14.95 22.26 -13.67
CA LEU A 90 14.25 21.67 -12.54
C LEU A 90 13.65 20.31 -12.92
N THR A 91 13.78 19.35 -12.01
CA THR A 91 13.18 18.02 -12.19
C THR A 91 11.67 18.09 -11.92
N LYS A 92 10.84 17.68 -12.89
CA LYS A 92 9.37 17.63 -12.75
C LYS A 92 8.86 16.20 -12.85
N TYR A 93 8.04 15.81 -11.88
CA TYR A 93 7.31 14.52 -11.84
C TYR A 93 8.14 13.30 -12.27
N ARG A 94 9.39 13.22 -11.80
CA ARG A 94 10.27 12.10 -12.11
C ARG A 94 10.02 10.97 -11.12
N ARG A 95 9.90 9.74 -11.61
CA ARG A 95 9.80 8.54 -10.78
C ARG A 95 11.09 8.31 -9.97
N SER A 96 10.95 8.03 -8.69
CA SER A 96 12.03 7.53 -7.83
C SER A 96 12.13 6.01 -7.86
N ASN A 97 13.21 5.44 -7.32
CA ASN A 97 13.37 3.99 -7.22
C ASN A 97 12.28 3.32 -6.35
N ALA A 98 11.72 4.07 -5.39
CA ALA A 98 10.63 3.61 -4.52
C ALA A 98 9.24 4.01 -5.05
N SER A 99 9.13 4.31 -6.35
CA SER A 99 7.91 4.77 -7.01
C SER A 99 7.28 6.04 -6.40
N THR A 100 8.06 6.86 -5.69
CA THR A 100 7.62 8.18 -5.21
C THR A 100 7.89 9.27 -6.26
N CYS A 101 7.25 10.43 -6.11
CA CYS A 101 7.42 11.57 -7.01
C CYS A 101 8.60 12.46 -6.59
N LEU A 102 9.58 12.61 -7.49
CA LEU A 102 10.63 13.63 -7.42
C LEU A 102 10.16 14.85 -8.20
N ASN A 103 9.87 15.94 -7.50
CA ASN A 103 9.40 17.18 -8.09
C ASN A 103 10.08 18.36 -7.40
N GLN A 104 10.69 19.24 -8.19
CA GLN A 104 11.30 20.47 -7.73
C GLN A 104 10.36 21.66 -7.94
N ARG A 105 10.35 22.58 -6.97
CA ARG A 105 9.55 23.82 -6.99
C ARG A 105 10.47 25.02 -6.74
N PRO A 106 10.53 26.01 -7.64
CA PRO A 106 11.35 27.20 -7.41
C PRO A 106 10.83 27.96 -6.17
N ILE A 107 11.75 28.48 -5.37
CA ILE A 107 11.43 29.31 -4.19
C ILE A 107 11.87 30.77 -4.36
N VAL A 108 12.80 31.02 -5.27
CA VAL A 108 13.31 32.36 -5.58
C VAL A 108 12.40 33.12 -6.52
N TRP A 109 12.48 34.45 -6.47
CA TRP A 109 11.75 35.35 -7.35
C TRP A 109 12.66 36.03 -8.37
N ASP A 110 12.06 36.52 -9.46
CA ASP A 110 12.76 37.35 -10.43
C ASP A 110 13.31 38.63 -9.77
N GLY A 111 14.56 38.96 -10.05
CA GLY A 111 15.30 40.07 -9.45
C GLY A 111 15.91 39.79 -8.08
N GLU A 112 15.75 38.58 -7.52
CA GLU A 112 16.36 38.21 -6.24
C GLU A 112 17.88 38.00 -6.39
N ARG A 113 18.66 38.53 -5.45
CA ARG A 113 20.11 38.32 -5.42
C ARG A 113 20.43 37.08 -4.59
N VAL A 114 21.15 36.14 -5.19
CA VAL A 114 21.52 34.85 -4.58
C VAL A 114 23.02 34.76 -4.37
N GLU A 115 23.41 34.03 -3.34
CA GLU A 115 24.82 33.71 -3.06
C GLU A 115 25.14 32.27 -3.45
N ARG A 116 26.43 31.92 -3.46
CA ARG A 116 26.84 30.53 -3.65
C ARG A 116 26.33 29.69 -2.49
N GLY A 117 25.58 28.63 -2.81
CA GLY A 117 25.00 27.73 -1.80
C GLY A 117 23.56 28.06 -1.42
N THR A 118 22.98 29.15 -1.93
CA THR A 118 21.55 29.45 -1.76
C THR A 118 20.70 28.42 -2.51
N ILE A 119 19.63 27.93 -1.87
CA ILE A 119 18.68 27.02 -2.50
C ILE A 119 17.78 27.83 -3.43
N LEU A 120 17.78 27.47 -4.72
CA LEU A 120 16.97 28.11 -5.76
C LEU A 120 15.58 27.44 -5.89
N ALA A 121 15.54 26.13 -5.69
CA ALA A 121 14.32 25.34 -5.77
C ALA A 121 14.33 24.22 -4.73
N ASP A 122 13.19 24.07 -4.06
CA ASP A 122 12.93 22.99 -3.13
C ASP A 122 12.82 21.66 -3.88
N GLY A 123 13.38 20.62 -3.29
CA GLY A 123 13.22 19.24 -3.73
C GLY A 123 11.94 18.59 -3.20
N PRO A 124 11.78 17.27 -3.40
CA PRO A 124 10.73 16.51 -2.72
C PRO A 124 10.91 16.60 -1.20
N ALA A 125 9.79 16.71 -0.47
CA ALA A 125 9.77 16.77 1.00
C ALA A 125 10.62 17.93 1.57
N MET A 126 10.49 19.13 0.98
CA MET A 126 11.15 20.36 1.44
C MET A 126 10.18 21.53 1.47
N GLU A 127 10.42 22.48 2.36
CA GLU A 127 9.72 23.77 2.42
C GLU A 127 10.73 24.88 2.74
N ASN A 128 10.87 25.85 1.83
CA ASN A 128 11.75 27.01 1.95
C ASN A 128 13.20 26.64 2.31
N GLY A 129 13.72 25.60 1.67
CA GLY A 129 15.08 25.11 1.89
C GLY A 129 15.28 24.34 3.20
N GLU A 130 14.22 23.91 3.88
CA GLU A 130 14.27 23.01 5.05
C GLU A 130 13.68 21.64 4.71
N LEU A 131 14.21 20.59 5.32
CA LEU A 131 13.63 19.25 5.24
C LEU A 131 12.22 19.21 5.87
N ALA A 132 11.24 18.75 5.11
CA ALA A 132 9.83 18.72 5.48
C ALA A 132 9.22 17.35 5.10
N LEU A 133 9.36 16.36 6.00
CA LEU A 133 8.92 14.98 5.80
C LEU A 133 7.43 14.72 6.11
N GLY A 134 6.78 15.63 6.83
CA GLY A 134 5.47 15.44 7.44
C GLY A 134 4.69 16.74 7.60
N GLN A 135 3.84 16.78 8.62
CA GLN A 135 2.97 17.92 8.93
C GLN A 135 2.99 18.26 10.42
N ASN A 136 2.82 19.54 10.73
CA ASN A 136 2.56 20.02 12.09
C ASN A 136 1.07 19.89 12.38
N VAL A 137 0.70 19.00 13.30
CA VAL A 137 -0.71 18.68 13.61
C VAL A 137 -1.01 18.90 15.08
N THR A 138 -2.24 19.35 15.37
CA THR A 138 -2.72 19.55 16.73
C THR A 138 -3.10 18.19 17.30
N ILE A 139 -2.40 17.75 18.34
CA ILE A 139 -2.63 16.44 18.95
C ILE A 139 -3.22 16.56 20.36
N ALA A 140 -3.98 15.55 20.75
CA ALA A 140 -4.40 15.34 22.14
C ALA A 140 -3.99 13.96 22.64
N PHE A 141 -3.41 13.90 23.84
CA PHE A 141 -3.13 12.65 24.53
C PHE A 141 -4.33 12.25 25.40
N MET A 142 -5.24 11.47 24.82
CA MET A 142 -6.46 10.99 25.47
C MET A 142 -6.87 9.64 24.89
N THR A 143 -7.68 8.87 25.62
CA THR A 143 -8.35 7.67 25.08
C THR A 143 -9.71 8.06 24.51
N TRP A 144 -10.13 7.41 23.42
CA TRP A 144 -11.43 7.72 22.79
C TRP A 144 -12.10 6.44 22.27
N HIS A 145 -13.13 5.99 23.00
CA HIS A 145 -13.96 4.80 22.72
C HIS A 145 -13.19 3.53 22.30
N GLY A 146 -11.93 3.36 22.71
CA GLY A 146 -11.09 2.23 22.32
C GLY A 146 -10.55 2.27 20.89
N TYR A 147 -10.88 3.28 20.07
CA TYR A 147 -10.37 3.36 18.70
C TYR A 147 -8.87 3.63 18.65
N ASN A 148 -8.30 4.27 19.68
CA ASN A 148 -6.86 4.42 19.84
C ASN A 148 -6.27 3.43 20.86
N TYR A 149 -6.81 2.21 20.93
CA TYR A 149 -6.24 1.14 21.74
C TYR A 149 -4.80 0.82 21.28
N GLU A 150 -3.90 0.61 22.26
CA GLU A 150 -2.45 0.44 22.05
C GLU A 150 -1.83 1.54 21.17
N ASP A 151 -1.50 1.20 19.92
CA ASP A 151 -0.80 2.05 18.94
C ASP A 151 -1.70 2.56 17.83
N ALA A 152 -3.02 2.36 17.96
CA ALA A 152 -3.97 2.91 17.02
C ALA A 152 -4.06 4.43 17.14
N ILE A 153 -4.25 5.10 16.00
CA ILE A 153 -4.31 6.55 15.87
C ILE A 153 -5.68 6.91 15.31
N ILE A 154 -6.34 7.89 15.94
CA ILE A 154 -7.57 8.48 15.41
C ILE A 154 -7.21 9.80 14.75
N MET A 155 -7.74 10.04 13.56
CA MET A 155 -7.45 11.22 12.75
C MET A 155 -8.74 11.96 12.41
N SER A 156 -8.68 13.28 12.33
CA SER A 156 -9.77 14.09 11.82
C SER A 156 -9.88 14.00 10.29
N GLU A 157 -11.09 13.92 9.76
CA GLU A 157 -11.41 13.99 8.33
C GLU A 157 -10.86 15.26 7.67
N LYS A 158 -10.66 16.34 8.44
CA LYS A 158 -9.97 17.55 7.98
C LYS A 158 -8.62 17.24 7.32
N MET A 159 -7.86 16.28 7.87
CA MET A 159 -6.55 15.90 7.34
C MET A 159 -6.63 15.25 5.95
N GLN A 160 -7.73 14.55 5.67
CA GLN A 160 -7.98 13.88 4.39
C GLN A 160 -8.62 14.83 3.36
N SER A 161 -9.57 15.67 3.79
CA SER A 161 -10.28 16.62 2.94
C SER A 161 -9.36 17.76 2.46
N GLN A 162 -8.47 18.25 3.32
CA GLN A 162 -7.52 19.34 3.02
C GLN A 162 -6.17 18.86 2.48
N ASP A 163 -6.05 17.57 2.08
CA ASP A 163 -4.86 16.99 1.46
C ASP A 163 -3.55 17.13 2.29
N TYR A 164 -3.62 17.12 3.63
CA TYR A 164 -2.45 17.24 4.51
C TYR A 164 -1.44 16.10 4.28
N TYR A 165 -1.94 14.86 4.19
CA TYR A 165 -1.13 13.65 4.08
C TYR A 165 -1.30 12.96 2.72
N THR A 166 -1.45 13.76 1.67
CA THR A 166 -1.60 13.27 0.31
C THR A 166 -0.24 13.18 -0.38
N SER A 167 0.08 12.01 -0.94
CA SER A 167 1.31 11.72 -1.67
C SER A 167 1.04 11.41 -3.14
N VAL A 168 2.07 11.57 -3.98
CA VAL A 168 2.02 11.24 -5.40
C VAL A 168 2.98 10.08 -5.67
N HIS A 169 2.44 9.00 -6.23
CA HIS A 169 3.18 7.81 -6.61
C HIS A 169 3.19 7.68 -8.13
N ILE A 170 4.32 7.22 -8.67
CA ILE A 170 4.52 7.03 -10.11
C ILE A 170 4.96 5.59 -10.32
N GLU A 171 4.04 4.78 -10.84
CA GLU A 171 4.31 3.40 -11.19
C GLU A 171 4.72 3.30 -12.67
N GLU A 172 5.62 2.36 -12.93
CA GLU A 172 6.11 2.04 -14.27
C GLU A 172 5.63 0.64 -14.62
N TYR A 173 4.85 0.55 -15.71
CA TYR A 173 4.43 -0.71 -16.29
C TYR A 173 5.05 -0.83 -17.67
N ASP A 174 5.69 -1.96 -17.95
CA ASP A 174 6.33 -2.20 -19.22
C ASP A 174 5.86 -3.51 -19.86
N ILE A 175 5.86 -3.52 -21.19
CA ILE A 175 5.62 -4.72 -21.97
C ILE A 175 6.59 -4.77 -23.13
N GLU A 176 7.12 -5.97 -23.36
CA GLU A 176 8.04 -6.26 -24.45
C GLU A 176 7.30 -6.98 -25.58
N CYS A 177 7.63 -6.57 -26.81
CA CYS A 177 7.18 -7.17 -28.05
C CYS A 177 8.30 -8.06 -28.59
N ARG A 178 8.10 -9.38 -28.54
CA ARG A 178 9.14 -10.36 -28.86
C ARG A 178 8.95 -11.00 -30.22
N GLU A 179 10.04 -11.45 -30.82
CA GLU A 179 10.02 -12.32 -31.98
C GLU A 179 9.90 -13.77 -31.53
N THR A 180 8.76 -14.40 -31.79
CA THR A 180 8.53 -15.80 -31.44
C THR A 180 8.79 -16.71 -32.64
N LYS A 181 8.94 -18.02 -32.40
CA LYS A 181 9.09 -19.01 -33.48
C LYS A 181 7.88 -19.08 -34.43
N LEU A 182 6.71 -18.69 -33.95
CA LEU A 182 5.44 -18.76 -34.68
C LEU A 182 5.14 -17.46 -35.44
N GLY A 183 5.91 -16.41 -35.20
CA GLY A 183 5.74 -15.08 -35.77
C GLY A 183 6.12 -13.98 -34.77
N PRO A 184 6.25 -12.73 -35.24
CA PRO A 184 6.45 -11.61 -34.34
C PRO A 184 5.18 -11.36 -33.50
N GLU A 185 5.36 -11.02 -32.23
CA GLU A 185 4.30 -10.32 -31.50
C GLU A 185 4.11 -8.93 -32.10
N GLU A 186 2.88 -8.43 -32.07
CA GLU A 186 2.54 -7.11 -32.59
C GLU A 186 1.75 -6.29 -31.56
N ILE A 187 2.04 -4.99 -31.51
CA ILE A 187 1.25 -4.03 -30.72
C ILE A 187 0.19 -3.45 -31.65
N THR A 188 -1.07 -3.66 -31.30
CA THR A 188 -2.21 -3.26 -32.13
C THR A 188 -3.44 -2.94 -31.27
N ARG A 189 -4.31 -2.07 -31.80
CA ARG A 189 -5.63 -1.78 -31.21
C ARG A 189 -6.65 -2.89 -31.50
N ASP A 190 -6.45 -3.71 -32.54
CA ASP A 190 -7.35 -4.82 -32.88
C ASP A 190 -7.05 -6.06 -32.04
N ILE A 191 -7.63 -6.10 -30.84
CA ILE A 191 -7.42 -7.18 -29.85
C ILE A 191 -8.59 -8.18 -29.99
N PRO A 192 -8.31 -9.50 -30.10
CA PRO A 192 -9.37 -10.51 -30.20
C PRO A 192 -10.20 -10.56 -28.91
N ASN A 193 -11.52 -10.77 -29.06
CA ASN A 193 -12.47 -11.00 -27.95
C ASN A 193 -12.57 -9.84 -26.94
N VAL A 194 -12.18 -8.62 -27.33
CA VAL A 194 -12.28 -7.42 -26.50
C VAL A 194 -13.30 -6.46 -27.10
N ALA A 195 -14.21 -5.95 -26.26
CA ALA A 195 -15.21 -4.97 -26.68
C ALA A 195 -14.57 -3.62 -27.04
N GLU A 196 -15.14 -2.90 -28.00
CA GLU A 196 -14.61 -1.59 -28.43
C GLU A 196 -14.60 -0.55 -27.30
N SER A 197 -15.49 -0.69 -26.32
CA SER A 197 -15.52 0.15 -25.11
C SER A 197 -14.23 0.06 -24.29
N ALA A 198 -13.64 -1.14 -24.17
CA ALA A 198 -12.38 -1.35 -23.45
C ALA A 198 -11.17 -0.77 -24.20
N CYS A 199 -11.27 -0.62 -25.53
CA CYS A 199 -10.24 0.00 -26.37
C CYS A 199 -10.39 1.52 -26.51
N ARG A 200 -11.34 2.15 -25.80
CA ARG A 200 -11.63 3.60 -25.91
C ARG A 200 -10.42 4.48 -25.58
N ASN A 201 -9.62 4.05 -24.59
CA ASN A 201 -8.46 4.81 -24.12
C ASN A 201 -7.20 4.58 -24.97
N LEU A 202 -7.25 3.68 -25.96
CA LEU A 202 -6.13 3.32 -26.84
C LEU A 202 -6.06 4.21 -28.08
N ASP A 203 -4.84 4.62 -28.44
CA ASP A 203 -4.52 5.28 -29.70
C ASP A 203 -4.64 4.31 -30.90
N GLY A 204 -4.43 4.82 -32.12
CA GLY A 204 -4.49 4.00 -33.33
C GLY A 204 -3.44 2.88 -33.41
N ARG A 205 -2.39 2.91 -32.56
CA ARG A 205 -1.37 1.86 -32.48
C ARG A 205 -1.72 0.79 -31.44
N GLY A 206 -2.71 1.03 -30.58
CA GLY A 206 -3.05 0.15 -29.46
C GLY A 206 -2.34 0.51 -28.16
N ILE A 207 -1.81 1.72 -28.02
CA ILE A 207 -1.17 2.21 -26.79
C ILE A 207 -2.10 3.22 -26.12
N VAL A 208 -2.25 3.17 -24.80
CA VAL A 208 -3.07 4.11 -24.03
C VAL A 208 -2.68 5.57 -24.30
N MET A 209 -3.63 6.49 -24.25
CA MET A 209 -3.36 7.93 -24.44
C MET A 209 -2.85 8.59 -23.15
N VAL A 210 -1.90 9.53 -23.29
CA VAL A 210 -1.45 10.35 -22.16
C VAL A 210 -2.60 11.24 -21.66
N GLY A 211 -2.79 11.27 -20.34
CA GLY A 211 -3.90 11.96 -19.69
C GLY A 211 -5.17 11.12 -19.53
N ALA A 212 -5.21 9.89 -20.04
CA ALA A 212 -6.32 8.98 -19.80
C ALA A 212 -6.33 8.52 -18.34
N GLU A 213 -7.52 8.52 -17.74
CA GLU A 213 -7.77 7.87 -16.45
C GLU A 213 -8.02 6.38 -16.69
N VAL A 214 -7.27 5.54 -16.01
CA VAL A 214 -7.31 4.08 -16.16
C VAL A 214 -7.61 3.42 -14.82
N LYS A 215 -8.46 2.40 -14.88
CA LYS A 215 -8.87 1.59 -13.74
C LYS A 215 -8.26 0.19 -13.83
N GLU A 216 -8.38 -0.57 -12.75
CA GLU A 216 -7.93 -1.97 -12.73
C GLU A 216 -8.58 -2.76 -13.87
N GLY A 217 -7.77 -3.55 -14.59
CA GLY A 217 -8.23 -4.33 -15.74
C GLY A 217 -8.27 -3.59 -17.08
N ASP A 218 -8.15 -2.25 -17.09
CA ASP A 218 -8.07 -1.49 -18.35
C ASP A 218 -6.79 -1.83 -19.11
N ILE A 219 -6.87 -1.78 -20.44
CA ILE A 219 -5.74 -2.11 -21.33
C ILE A 219 -4.83 -0.89 -21.46
N LEU A 220 -3.56 -1.06 -21.10
CA LEU A 220 -2.51 -0.06 -21.29
C LEU A 220 -1.84 -0.18 -22.64
N VAL A 221 -1.56 -1.40 -23.08
CA VAL A 221 -0.93 -1.69 -24.36
C VAL A 221 -1.54 -2.97 -24.93
N GLY A 222 -2.22 -2.84 -26.05
CA GLY A 222 -2.76 -3.94 -26.83
C GLY A 222 -1.64 -4.74 -27.47
N LYS A 223 -1.43 -5.97 -27.03
CA LYS A 223 -0.41 -6.87 -27.60
C LYS A 223 -1.06 -8.17 -28.03
N VAL A 224 -0.78 -8.57 -29.26
CA VAL A 224 -1.23 -9.83 -29.83
C VAL A 224 -0.05 -10.75 -30.09
N THR A 225 -0.18 -12.00 -29.65
CA THR A 225 0.82 -13.05 -29.86
C THR A 225 0.25 -14.08 -30.85
N PRO A 226 0.97 -14.44 -31.93
CA PRO A 226 0.51 -15.49 -32.84
C PRO A 226 0.37 -16.82 -32.10
N LYS A 227 -0.81 -17.45 -32.22
CA LYS A 227 -1.07 -18.78 -31.70
C LYS A 227 -0.51 -19.80 -32.69
N GLY A 228 0.16 -20.83 -32.18
CA GLY A 228 0.47 -22.00 -32.99
C GLY A 228 -0.83 -22.75 -33.30
N GLN A 229 -0.88 -23.43 -34.44
CA GLN A 229 -1.88 -24.48 -34.67
C GLN A 229 -1.56 -25.65 -33.73
N THR A 230 -1.93 -25.53 -32.47
CA THR A 230 -2.13 -26.68 -31.57
C THR A 230 -3.51 -27.26 -31.83
N ASP A 231 -3.67 -28.56 -31.65
CA ASP A 231 -4.98 -29.21 -31.66
C ASP A 231 -5.88 -28.49 -30.65
N GLN A 232 -6.89 -27.78 -31.16
CA GLN A 232 -7.90 -27.15 -30.32
C GLN A 232 -8.59 -28.21 -29.48
N THR A 233 -8.97 -27.86 -28.26
CA THR A 233 -9.78 -28.80 -27.48
C THR A 233 -11.09 -29.07 -28.22
N PRO A 234 -11.68 -30.27 -28.11
CA PRO A 234 -12.95 -30.59 -28.76
C PRO A 234 -14.05 -29.55 -28.48
N GLU A 235 -14.03 -28.94 -27.30
CA GLU A 235 -14.96 -27.92 -26.82
C GLU A 235 -14.74 -26.59 -27.55
N GLU A 236 -13.50 -26.09 -27.63
CA GLU A 236 -13.17 -24.88 -28.39
C GLU A 236 -13.57 -25.06 -29.87
N LYS A 237 -13.30 -26.25 -30.43
CA LYS A 237 -13.64 -26.59 -31.82
C LYS A 237 -15.15 -26.61 -32.05
N LEU A 238 -15.93 -27.14 -31.10
CA LEU A 238 -17.38 -27.14 -31.15
C LEU A 238 -17.93 -25.70 -31.03
N LEU A 239 -17.40 -24.92 -30.09
CA LEU A 239 -17.80 -23.54 -29.86
C LEU A 239 -17.56 -22.70 -31.12
N MET A 240 -16.42 -22.88 -31.78
CA MET A 240 -16.13 -22.26 -33.08
C MET A 240 -17.10 -22.68 -34.18
N ALA A 241 -17.46 -23.97 -34.25
CA ALA A 241 -18.41 -24.47 -35.24
C ALA A 241 -19.82 -23.88 -35.03
N ILE A 242 -20.21 -23.63 -33.79
CA ILE A 242 -21.52 -23.05 -33.43
C ILE A 242 -21.56 -21.55 -33.73
N PHE A 243 -20.57 -20.78 -33.26
CA PHE A 243 -20.59 -19.32 -33.37
C PHE A 243 -20.07 -18.79 -34.72
N GLY A 244 -19.48 -19.65 -35.56
CA GLY A 244 -18.99 -19.26 -36.88
C GLY A 244 -17.87 -18.23 -36.84
N GLU A 245 -17.28 -17.98 -35.67
CA GLU A 245 -16.13 -17.10 -35.50
C GLU A 245 -14.92 -17.74 -36.18
N LYS A 246 -14.41 -17.09 -37.22
CA LYS A 246 -13.12 -17.47 -37.81
C LYS A 246 -12.08 -17.37 -36.70
N SER A 247 -11.32 -18.44 -36.48
CA SER A 247 -10.19 -18.44 -35.56
C SER A 247 -9.27 -17.25 -35.87
N ARG A 248 -9.31 -16.20 -35.06
CA ARG A 248 -8.24 -15.21 -35.10
C ARG A 248 -6.98 -15.96 -34.67
N GLU A 249 -5.98 -15.99 -35.53
CA GLU A 249 -4.72 -16.73 -35.35
C GLU A 249 -3.84 -16.15 -34.22
N VAL A 250 -4.37 -15.21 -33.44
CA VAL A 250 -3.67 -14.45 -32.42
C VAL A 250 -4.37 -14.53 -31.07
N ARG A 251 -3.59 -14.47 -29.99
CA ARG A 251 -4.05 -14.41 -28.60
C ARG A 251 -3.86 -13.01 -28.04
N ASP A 252 -4.79 -12.55 -27.23
CA ASP A 252 -4.60 -11.39 -26.36
C ASP A 252 -3.51 -11.68 -25.31
N ASN A 253 -2.42 -10.92 -25.37
CA ASN A 253 -1.36 -10.89 -24.36
C ASN A 253 -1.07 -9.44 -23.94
N SER A 254 -2.11 -8.62 -23.90
CA SER A 254 -2.04 -7.19 -23.65
C SER A 254 -1.63 -6.86 -22.22
N LEU A 255 -0.96 -5.73 -22.05
CA LEU A 255 -0.67 -5.16 -20.74
C LEU A 255 -1.94 -4.55 -20.17
N LYS A 256 -2.38 -5.04 -19.01
CA LYS A 256 -3.53 -4.52 -18.27
C LYS A 256 -3.08 -3.86 -16.97
N VAL A 257 -3.85 -2.90 -16.48
CA VAL A 257 -3.61 -2.29 -15.17
C VAL A 257 -3.79 -3.36 -14.09
N PRO A 258 -2.77 -3.63 -13.26
CA PRO A 258 -2.88 -4.61 -12.18
C PRO A 258 -3.78 -4.11 -11.05
N HIS A 259 -4.14 -4.99 -10.13
CA HIS A 259 -4.89 -4.63 -8.92
C HIS A 259 -4.15 -3.57 -8.09
N GLY A 260 -4.85 -2.52 -7.67
CA GLY A 260 -4.30 -1.32 -7.02
C GLY A 260 -3.58 -0.35 -7.96
N GLY A 261 -3.59 -0.61 -9.28
CA GLY A 261 -2.85 0.16 -10.29
C GLY A 261 -3.56 1.40 -10.84
N ALA A 262 -4.78 1.72 -10.38
CA ALA A 262 -5.60 2.79 -10.95
C ALA A 262 -4.93 4.18 -10.83
N GLY A 263 -5.09 5.01 -11.86
CA GLY A 263 -4.49 6.35 -11.88
C GLY A 263 -4.59 7.03 -13.25
N ILE A 264 -3.78 8.06 -13.45
CA ILE A 264 -3.75 8.84 -14.70
C ILE A 264 -2.44 8.56 -15.42
N VAL A 265 -2.52 8.27 -16.72
CA VAL A 265 -1.33 8.06 -17.56
C VAL A 265 -0.58 9.38 -17.72
N HIS A 266 0.64 9.45 -17.19
CA HIS A 266 1.45 10.67 -17.19
C HIS A 266 2.38 10.77 -18.39
N SER A 267 3.07 9.68 -18.73
CA SER A 267 3.97 9.65 -19.88
C SER A 267 4.13 8.23 -20.41
N ILE A 268 4.49 8.14 -21.68
CA ILE A 268 4.70 6.86 -22.37
C ILE A 268 6.03 6.96 -23.10
N ARG A 269 6.85 5.93 -22.96
CA ARG A 269 8.14 5.82 -23.67
C ARG A 269 8.13 4.56 -24.49
N VAL A 270 8.42 4.70 -25.77
CA VAL A 270 8.48 3.60 -26.72
C VAL A 270 9.92 3.47 -27.18
N PHE A 271 10.50 2.29 -27.04
CA PHE A 271 11.86 1.99 -27.48
C PHE A 271 11.79 0.95 -28.59
N LYS A 272 12.29 1.31 -29.78
CA LYS A 272 12.31 0.41 -30.94
C LYS A 272 13.74 0.03 -31.30
N ARG A 273 13.96 -1.25 -31.63
CA ARG A 273 15.25 -1.73 -32.15
C ARG A 273 15.67 -1.00 -33.43
N LYS A 274 14.70 -0.61 -34.27
CA LYS A 274 14.94 0.13 -35.52
C LYS A 274 15.53 1.53 -35.31
N GLU A 275 15.37 2.11 -34.13
CA GLU A 275 15.85 3.44 -33.76
C GLU A 275 17.19 3.38 -33.02
N ASP A 276 17.93 2.28 -33.17
CA ASP A 276 19.25 2.02 -32.56
C ASP A 276 19.25 2.01 -31.02
N HIS A 277 18.12 1.64 -30.42
CA HIS A 277 18.03 1.39 -29.00
C HIS A 277 18.55 -0.01 -28.64
N GLU A 278 19.39 -0.09 -27.61
CA GLU A 278 19.91 -1.34 -27.08
C GLU A 278 18.79 -2.12 -26.35
N LEU A 279 18.25 -3.13 -27.03
CA LEU A 279 17.18 -3.99 -26.51
C LEU A 279 17.67 -5.44 -26.35
N PRO A 280 17.13 -6.21 -25.38
CA PRO A 280 17.49 -7.61 -25.21
C PRO A 280 17.32 -8.42 -26.51
N PRO A 281 18.15 -9.43 -26.78
CA PRO A 281 18.03 -10.26 -27.98
C PRO A 281 16.61 -10.83 -28.14
N GLY A 282 16.03 -10.71 -29.35
CA GLY A 282 14.67 -11.16 -29.65
C GLY A 282 13.55 -10.19 -29.25
N VAL A 283 13.85 -9.03 -28.66
CA VAL A 283 12.88 -7.95 -28.39
C VAL A 283 12.93 -6.90 -29.50
N ASN A 284 11.79 -6.66 -30.15
CA ASN A 284 11.66 -5.69 -31.24
C ASN A 284 11.30 -4.29 -30.74
N GLU A 285 10.40 -4.22 -29.77
CA GLU A 285 9.85 -2.98 -29.22
C GLU A 285 9.54 -3.15 -27.73
N VAL A 286 9.81 -2.12 -26.93
CA VAL A 286 9.45 -2.05 -25.51
C VAL A 286 8.63 -0.80 -25.29
N VAL A 287 7.44 -0.96 -24.73
CA VAL A 287 6.57 0.16 -24.36
C VAL A 287 6.52 0.26 -22.85
N LYS A 288 6.87 1.43 -22.33
CA LYS A 288 6.79 1.79 -20.91
C LYS A 288 5.71 2.82 -20.69
N VAL A 289 4.77 2.53 -19.81
CA VAL A 289 3.66 3.39 -19.43
C VAL A 289 3.85 3.81 -17.98
N TYR A 290 3.89 5.13 -17.74
CA TYR A 290 3.99 5.71 -16.41
C TYR A 290 2.61 6.16 -15.94
N ILE A 291 2.12 5.56 -14.85
CA ILE A 291 0.84 5.91 -14.25
C ILE A 291 1.09 6.67 -12.95
N VAL A 292 0.45 7.81 -12.82
CA VAL A 292 0.50 8.64 -11.61
C VAL A 292 -0.74 8.39 -10.77
N GLN A 293 -0.52 8.12 -9.49
CA GLN A 293 -1.55 7.88 -8.50
C GLN A 293 -1.47 8.96 -7.40
N LYS A 294 -2.58 9.67 -7.17
CA LYS A 294 -2.72 10.55 -6.01
C LYS A 294 -3.27 9.72 -4.85
N ARG A 295 -2.44 9.49 -3.83
CA ARG A 295 -2.81 8.66 -2.67
C ARG A 295 -3.08 9.54 -1.46
N LYS A 296 -4.36 9.64 -1.10
CA LYS A 296 -4.77 10.29 0.15
C LYS A 296 -4.40 9.42 1.35
N ILE A 297 -4.55 9.97 2.55
CA ILE A 297 -4.43 9.18 3.77
C ILE A 297 -5.71 8.37 3.97
N SER A 298 -5.57 7.11 4.36
CA SER A 298 -6.67 6.18 4.56
C SER A 298 -6.51 5.41 5.87
N GLU A 299 -7.60 4.80 6.35
CA GLU A 299 -7.56 3.86 7.46
C GLU A 299 -6.64 2.67 7.11
N GLY A 300 -5.82 2.23 8.06
CA GLY A 300 -4.79 1.21 7.84
C GLY A 300 -3.41 1.77 7.43
N ASP A 301 -3.31 3.05 7.03
CA ASP A 301 -2.02 3.68 6.76
C ASP A 301 -1.21 3.86 8.05
N LYS A 302 0.12 3.74 7.93
CA LYS A 302 1.05 3.88 9.05
C LYS A 302 1.60 5.30 9.15
N MET A 303 1.50 5.85 10.35
CA MET A 303 2.02 7.16 10.73
C MET A 303 3.08 7.00 11.83
N ALA A 304 3.99 7.96 11.93
CA ALA A 304 4.92 8.03 13.05
C ALA A 304 5.33 9.46 13.39
N GLY A 305 5.65 9.71 14.65
CA GLY A 305 6.42 10.88 15.06
C GLY A 305 7.92 10.62 15.03
N ARG A 306 8.71 11.66 15.30
CA ARG A 306 10.19 11.57 15.31
C ARG A 306 10.75 10.85 16.54
N HIS A 307 9.93 10.68 17.58
CA HIS A 307 10.29 10.08 18.86
C HIS A 307 10.02 8.56 18.94
N GLY A 308 9.86 7.90 17.79
CA GLY A 308 9.62 6.45 17.73
C GLY A 308 8.21 6.01 18.15
N ASN A 309 7.26 6.94 18.23
CA ASN A 309 5.83 6.68 18.35
C ASN A 309 5.26 6.33 16.97
N LYS A 310 4.99 5.05 16.73
CA LYS A 310 4.43 4.54 15.47
C LYS A 310 3.03 4.03 15.72
N GLY A 311 2.12 4.31 14.78
CA GLY A 311 0.77 3.81 14.84
C GLY A 311 0.13 3.60 13.48
N VAL A 312 -1.00 2.92 13.50
CA VAL A 312 -1.88 2.70 12.34
C VAL A 312 -3.11 3.56 12.52
N ILE A 313 -3.57 4.21 11.47
CA ILE A 313 -4.85 4.94 11.52
C ILE A 313 -5.96 3.92 11.64
N SER A 314 -6.66 3.90 12.77
CA SER A 314 -7.77 2.98 13.03
C SER A 314 -9.10 3.55 12.58
N ARG A 315 -9.26 4.88 12.70
CA ARG A 315 -10.49 5.57 12.33
C ARG A 315 -10.22 7.00 11.90
N ILE A 316 -10.90 7.42 10.83
CA ILE A 316 -11.01 8.82 10.44
C ILE A 316 -12.38 9.33 10.87
N ASN A 317 -12.41 10.25 11.84
CA ASN A 317 -13.64 10.80 12.38
C ASN A 317 -14.03 12.10 11.65
N PRO A 318 -15.33 12.37 11.44
CA PRO A 318 -15.81 13.68 11.03
C PRO A 318 -15.31 14.78 11.96
N VAL A 319 -15.15 16.00 11.42
CA VAL A 319 -14.55 17.11 12.17
C VAL A 319 -15.42 17.54 13.36
N GLU A 320 -16.73 17.44 13.21
CA GLU A 320 -17.74 17.73 14.22
C GLU A 320 -17.70 16.76 15.41
N ASP A 321 -17.29 15.51 15.19
CA ASP A 321 -17.19 14.48 16.22
C ASP A 321 -15.87 14.56 17.00
N MET A 322 -14.89 15.30 16.49
CA MET A 322 -13.58 15.42 17.14
C MET A 322 -13.69 16.31 18.38
N PRO A 323 -12.99 15.95 19.47
CA PRO A 323 -12.83 16.85 20.60
C PRO A 323 -12.28 18.22 20.16
N TYR A 324 -12.78 19.29 20.76
CA TYR A 324 -12.38 20.65 20.41
C TYR A 324 -11.99 21.47 21.64
N MET A 325 -11.12 22.46 21.43
CA MET A 325 -10.66 23.40 22.45
C MET A 325 -11.72 24.46 22.74
N SER A 326 -11.58 25.20 23.84
CA SER A 326 -12.51 26.29 24.21
C SER A 326 -12.67 27.41 23.18
N ASP A 327 -11.72 27.53 22.25
CA ASP A 327 -11.76 28.49 21.13
C ASP A 327 -12.49 27.94 19.87
N GLY A 328 -13.01 26.71 19.95
CA GLY A 328 -13.68 26.02 18.84
C GLY A 328 -12.73 25.27 17.91
N THR A 329 -11.41 25.28 18.15
CA THR A 329 -10.46 24.56 17.30
C THR A 329 -10.54 23.05 17.56
N PRO A 330 -10.87 22.22 16.56
CA PRO A 330 -10.88 20.77 16.70
C PRO A 330 -9.46 20.19 16.76
N ILE A 331 -9.32 19.07 17.46
CA ILE A 331 -8.08 18.27 17.47
C ILE A 331 -7.91 17.57 16.12
N ASP A 332 -6.68 17.56 15.59
CA ASP A 332 -6.39 16.92 14.30
C ASP A 332 -6.09 15.41 14.48
N ILE A 333 -5.36 15.01 15.54
CA ILE A 333 -5.01 13.62 15.83
C ILE A 333 -5.12 13.31 17.33
N MET A 334 -5.69 12.16 17.70
CA MET A 334 -5.69 11.67 19.09
C MET A 334 -4.73 10.49 19.25
N LEU A 335 -3.83 10.59 20.23
CA LEU A 335 -2.84 9.56 20.57
C LEU A 335 -3.11 8.99 21.95
N ASN A 336 -2.85 7.70 22.12
CA ASN A 336 -3.01 7.03 23.40
C ASN A 336 -1.91 7.44 24.39
N PRO A 337 -2.25 7.97 25.59
CA PRO A 337 -1.24 8.34 26.58
C PRO A 337 -0.46 7.14 27.14
N PHE A 338 -1.01 5.92 27.16
CA PHE A 338 -0.35 4.76 27.77
C PHE A 338 0.92 4.31 27.03
N GLY A 339 1.05 4.68 25.76
CA GLY A 339 2.22 4.39 24.95
C GLY A 339 3.45 5.23 25.31
N VAL A 340 3.31 6.31 26.09
CA VAL A 340 4.42 7.23 26.40
C VAL A 340 5.28 6.72 27.58
N PRO A 341 4.71 6.42 28.77
CA PRO A 341 5.51 6.03 29.93
C PRO A 341 6.24 4.69 29.74
N SER A 342 5.58 3.72 29.13
CA SER A 342 6.13 2.37 28.89
C SER A 342 7.33 2.38 27.94
N ARG A 343 7.44 3.41 27.09
CA ARG A 343 8.47 3.54 26.06
C ARG A 343 9.57 4.54 26.39
N MET A 344 9.39 5.32 27.46
CA MET A 344 10.34 6.33 27.92
C MET A 344 10.80 7.29 26.80
N ASN A 345 9.86 7.72 25.94
CA ASN A 345 10.10 8.72 24.89
C ASN A 345 9.38 10.02 25.22
N ILE A 346 9.84 10.67 26.29
CA ILE A 346 9.23 11.88 26.86
C ILE A 346 9.46 13.09 25.94
N GLY A 347 10.48 13.03 25.06
CA GLY A 347 10.76 14.08 24.08
C GLY A 347 9.53 14.47 23.26
N GLN A 348 8.64 13.51 22.96
CA GLN A 348 7.40 13.76 22.24
C GLN A 348 6.44 14.71 22.99
N VAL A 349 6.40 14.64 24.32
CA VAL A 349 5.56 15.53 25.15
C VAL A 349 6.16 16.93 25.21
N LEU A 350 7.48 17.02 25.29
CA LEU A 350 8.20 18.30 25.23
C LEU A 350 8.01 18.98 23.87
N GLU A 351 8.06 18.21 22.78
CA GLU A 351 7.77 18.68 21.43
C GLU A 351 6.35 19.26 21.35
N VAL A 352 5.35 18.58 21.91
CA VAL A 352 3.95 19.02 21.91
C VAL A 352 3.77 20.36 22.61
N HIS A 353 4.41 20.54 23.76
CA HIS A 353 4.36 21.79 24.52
C HIS A 353 5.04 22.94 23.77
N LEU A 354 6.27 22.72 23.30
CA LEU A 354 7.02 23.74 22.57
C LEU A 354 6.36 24.08 21.24
N GLY A 355 5.86 23.08 20.52
CA GLY A 355 5.18 23.24 19.24
C GLY A 355 3.88 24.03 19.36
N PHE A 356 3.14 23.87 20.47
CA PHE A 356 1.95 24.67 20.71
C PHE A 356 2.30 26.15 20.97
N ALA A 357 3.34 26.40 21.76
CA ALA A 357 3.84 27.76 21.99
C ALA A 357 4.36 28.39 20.69
N ALA A 358 5.09 27.61 19.87
CA ALA A 358 5.58 28.00 18.56
C ALA A 358 4.45 28.43 17.61
N LYS A 359 3.38 27.62 17.53
CA LYS A 359 2.18 27.93 16.72
C LYS A 359 1.50 29.22 17.18
N LYS A 360 1.36 29.45 18.48
CA LYS A 360 0.74 30.68 19.02
C LYS A 360 1.58 31.93 18.78
N LEU A 361 2.90 31.82 18.90
CA LEU A 361 3.84 32.92 18.68
C LEU A 361 4.11 33.18 17.19
N GLY A 362 3.79 32.23 16.32
CA GLY A 362 4.08 32.32 14.89
C GLY A 362 5.57 32.20 14.56
N VAL A 363 6.33 31.49 15.38
CA VAL A 363 7.79 31.31 15.23
C VAL A 363 8.14 29.82 15.18
N LYS A 364 9.30 29.49 14.59
CA LYS A 364 9.89 28.16 14.64
C LYS A 364 11.04 28.15 15.64
N PHE A 365 11.18 27.07 16.39
CA PHE A 365 12.30 26.85 17.31
C PHE A 365 13.25 25.79 16.77
N ALA A 366 14.55 26.02 16.95
CA ALA A 366 15.57 25.01 16.77
C ALA A 366 16.06 24.55 18.14
N THR A 367 15.88 23.27 18.45
CA THR A 367 16.41 22.62 19.67
C THR A 367 17.49 21.60 19.28
N PRO A 368 18.77 22.01 19.27
CA PRO A 368 19.88 21.12 18.99
C PRO A 368 19.91 19.90 19.92
N VAL A 369 20.34 18.76 19.37
CA VAL A 369 20.54 17.53 20.15
C VAL A 369 21.60 17.73 21.24
N PHE A 370 21.26 17.41 22.50
CA PHE A 370 22.05 17.59 23.72
C PHE A 370 22.41 19.04 24.12
N ASP A 371 21.89 20.04 23.40
CA ASP A 371 22.12 21.47 23.68
C ASP A 371 20.87 22.27 23.30
N GLY A 372 19.72 21.72 23.73
CA GLY A 372 18.39 22.17 23.37
C GLY A 372 17.77 23.10 24.39
N VAL A 373 16.47 23.35 24.21
CA VAL A 373 15.67 24.16 25.13
C VAL A 373 15.60 23.46 26.50
N SER A 374 15.99 24.16 27.56
CA SER A 374 15.89 23.60 28.91
C SER A 374 14.46 23.64 29.45
N ASN A 375 14.17 22.89 30.50
CA ASN A 375 12.84 22.91 31.14
C ASN A 375 12.44 24.29 31.68
N THR A 376 13.41 25.13 32.06
CA THR A 376 13.14 26.51 32.49
C THR A 376 12.79 27.39 31.30
N ASP A 377 13.55 27.31 30.22
CA ASP A 377 13.30 28.07 28.99
C ASP A 377 11.95 27.70 28.39
N LEU A 378 11.61 26.40 28.37
CA LEU A 378 10.31 25.93 27.90
C LEU A 378 9.16 26.56 28.68
N ARG A 379 9.27 26.64 30.02
CA ARG A 379 8.25 27.28 30.86
C ARG A 379 8.13 28.78 30.58
N ASP A 380 9.24 29.46 30.35
CA ASP A 380 9.25 30.88 30.02
C ASP A 380 8.62 31.15 28.64
N ILE A 381 8.94 30.33 27.63
CA ILE A 381 8.33 30.38 26.29
C ILE A 381 6.82 30.07 26.36
N MET A 382 6.43 29.06 27.15
CA MET A 382 5.02 28.75 27.37
C MET A 382 4.27 29.91 28.03
N LYS A 383 4.91 30.62 28.98
CA LYS A 383 4.36 31.80 29.62
C LYS A 383 4.22 32.98 28.63
N GLU A 384 5.23 33.21 27.81
CA GLU A 384 5.21 34.25 26.77
C GLU A 384 4.10 34.02 25.73
N SER A 385 3.92 32.76 25.30
CA SER A 385 2.85 32.37 24.38
C SER A 385 1.45 32.32 24.99
N ASN A 386 1.31 32.65 26.29
CA ASN A 386 0.07 32.49 27.05
C ASN A 386 -0.52 31.08 26.91
N SER A 387 0.37 30.07 26.97
CA SER A 387 0.04 28.66 26.99
C SER A 387 -0.09 28.17 28.44
N SER A 388 -0.85 27.10 28.65
CA SER A 388 -1.01 26.53 29.99
C SER A 388 0.33 26.05 30.55
N PRO A 389 0.70 26.37 31.81
CA PRO A 389 1.97 25.96 32.40
C PRO A 389 2.22 24.44 32.45
N ASP A 390 1.15 23.64 32.46
CA ASP A 390 1.17 22.17 32.48
C ASP A 390 0.96 21.54 31.09
N GLY A 391 0.77 22.35 30.04
CA GLY A 391 0.48 21.88 28.69
C GLY A 391 -0.90 21.22 28.52
N LYS A 392 -1.79 21.38 29.50
CA LYS A 392 -3.14 20.78 29.49
C LYS A 392 -4.22 21.82 29.24
N TYR A 393 -5.31 21.43 28.58
CA TYR A 393 -6.44 22.28 28.25
C TYR A 393 -7.76 21.54 28.51
N VAL A 394 -8.84 22.30 28.72
CA VAL A 394 -10.19 21.74 28.75
C VAL A 394 -10.59 21.48 27.31
N LEU A 395 -10.94 20.23 27.01
CA LEU A 395 -11.56 19.85 25.75
C LEU A 395 -13.04 19.61 25.97
N TYR A 396 -13.80 19.80 24.90
CA TYR A 396 -15.22 19.49 24.83
C TYR A 396 -15.40 18.33 23.85
N ASP A 397 -16.29 17.41 24.18
CA ASP A 397 -16.67 16.33 23.30
C ASP A 397 -17.47 16.88 22.11
N GLY A 398 -17.03 16.58 20.89
CA GLY A 398 -17.69 17.04 19.66
C GLY A 398 -19.13 16.51 19.52
N ARG A 399 -19.42 15.35 20.11
CA ARG A 399 -20.73 14.69 19.98
C ARG A 399 -21.79 15.23 20.94
N THR A 400 -21.39 15.47 22.18
CA THR A 400 -22.30 15.89 23.26
C THR A 400 -22.22 17.38 23.55
N GLY A 401 -21.08 18.02 23.25
CA GLY A 401 -20.76 19.39 23.64
C GLY A 401 -20.37 19.55 25.10
N GLU A 402 -20.33 18.47 25.87
CA GLU A 402 -19.94 18.49 27.29
C GLU A 402 -18.41 18.58 27.44
N ALA A 403 -17.95 19.25 28.49
CA ALA A 403 -16.53 19.29 28.81
C ALA A 403 -16.09 17.94 29.38
N TYR A 404 -14.89 17.48 29.01
CA TYR A 404 -14.28 16.33 29.67
C TYR A 404 -13.96 16.65 31.13
N ASP A 405 -14.06 15.64 32.01
CA ASP A 405 -13.87 15.79 33.46
C ASP A 405 -12.49 16.34 33.82
N ASP A 406 -11.46 15.86 33.12
CA ASP A 406 -10.06 16.23 33.34
C ASP A 406 -9.49 17.05 32.18
N ARG A 407 -8.50 17.89 32.51
CA ARG A 407 -7.74 18.64 31.50
C ARG A 407 -6.78 17.71 30.77
N ILE A 408 -6.79 17.80 29.44
CA ILE A 408 -6.09 16.90 28.53
C ILE A 408 -4.85 17.60 27.98
N SER A 409 -3.74 16.87 27.82
CA SER A 409 -2.53 17.42 27.20
C SER A 409 -2.76 17.61 25.70
N VAL A 410 -2.66 18.86 25.25
CA VAL A 410 -2.90 19.26 23.87
C VAL A 410 -1.75 20.13 23.41
N GLY A 411 -1.28 19.89 22.19
CA GLY A 411 -0.27 20.74 21.59
C GLY A 411 -0.02 20.41 20.12
N VAL A 412 1.13 20.80 19.59
CA VAL A 412 1.47 20.57 18.18
C VAL A 412 2.66 19.62 18.09
N MET A 413 2.50 18.53 17.36
CA MET A 413 3.55 17.55 17.10
C MET A 413 3.82 17.44 15.60
N TYR A 414 5.06 17.14 15.24
CA TYR A 414 5.41 16.81 13.86
C TYR A 414 5.18 15.32 13.55
N MET A 415 4.19 15.05 12.69
CA MET A 415 3.77 13.69 12.34
C MET A 415 4.05 13.39 10.86
N ILE A 416 4.58 12.20 10.61
CA ILE A 416 5.11 11.75 9.31
C ILE A 416 4.26 10.59 8.78
N LYS A 417 3.93 10.62 7.48
CA LYS A 417 3.33 9.49 6.75
C LYS A 417 4.43 8.55 6.28
N LEU A 418 4.33 7.27 6.63
CA LEU A 418 5.29 6.25 6.21
C LEU A 418 4.88 5.61 4.88
N ALA A 419 5.85 5.06 4.14
CA ALA A 419 5.67 4.34 2.86
C ALA A 419 4.97 2.97 3.02
N HIS A 420 4.15 2.83 4.06
CA HIS A 420 3.53 1.60 4.50
C HIS A 420 2.01 1.72 4.40
N MET A 421 1.54 1.98 3.18
CA MET A 421 0.12 2.19 2.88
C MET A 421 -0.67 0.88 2.90
N VAL A 422 -1.97 0.98 3.16
CA VAL A 422 -2.87 -0.18 3.18
C VAL A 422 -3.11 -0.75 1.78
N ASP A 423 -3.25 0.12 0.77
CA ASP A 423 -3.54 -0.27 -0.62
C ASP A 423 -2.47 -1.21 -1.20
N ASP A 424 -1.21 -1.02 -0.78
CA ASP A 424 -0.11 -1.89 -1.21
C ASP A 424 -0.13 -3.25 -0.50
N LYS A 425 -0.71 -3.34 0.69
CA LYS A 425 -0.66 -4.54 1.55
C LYS A 425 -1.89 -5.42 1.44
N LEU A 426 -3.06 -4.85 1.15
CA LEU A 426 -4.25 -5.64 0.97
C LEU A 426 -4.06 -6.54 -0.26
N HIS A 427 -4.28 -7.84 -0.06
CA HIS A 427 -4.20 -8.84 -1.09
C HIS A 427 -5.23 -9.92 -0.79
N ALA A 428 -6.05 -10.25 -1.78
CA ALA A 428 -7.03 -11.31 -1.71
C ALA A 428 -6.89 -12.18 -2.95
N ARG A 429 -7.10 -13.48 -2.76
CA ARG A 429 -6.99 -14.47 -3.83
C ARG A 429 -8.08 -15.51 -3.65
N ALA A 430 -8.87 -15.70 -4.70
CA ALA A 430 -9.76 -16.85 -4.84
C ALA A 430 -9.00 -17.98 -5.54
N THR A 431 -8.75 -17.84 -6.83
CA THR A 431 -7.91 -18.73 -7.65
C THR A 431 -6.76 -17.94 -8.27
N GLY A 432 -5.78 -18.64 -8.84
CA GLY A 432 -4.65 -17.97 -9.48
C GLY A 432 -3.63 -18.95 -10.05
N PRO A 433 -2.44 -18.48 -10.43
CA PRO A 433 -1.42 -19.33 -10.99
C PRO A 433 -0.82 -20.28 -9.95
N TYR A 434 -0.29 -21.40 -10.43
CA TYR A 434 0.32 -22.47 -9.65
C TYR A 434 1.75 -22.72 -10.13
N SER A 435 2.58 -23.24 -9.23
CA SER A 435 3.94 -23.70 -9.52
C SER A 435 3.89 -24.90 -10.47
N LEU A 436 4.77 -24.91 -11.48
CA LEU A 436 4.85 -26.02 -12.44
C LEU A 436 5.27 -27.34 -11.78
N VAL A 437 6.12 -27.27 -10.76
CA VAL A 437 6.71 -28.46 -10.13
C VAL A 437 5.84 -28.96 -8.99
N THR A 438 5.56 -28.10 -8.02
CA THR A 438 4.87 -28.49 -6.79
C THR A 438 3.35 -28.40 -6.89
N GLN A 439 2.81 -27.81 -7.97
CA GLN A 439 1.38 -27.52 -8.16
C GLN A 439 0.74 -26.67 -7.06
N GLN A 440 1.55 -26.17 -6.12
CA GLN A 440 1.12 -25.25 -5.08
C GLN A 440 0.87 -23.86 -5.65
N PRO A 441 -0.04 -23.09 -5.03
CA PRO A 441 -0.27 -21.74 -5.46
C PRO A 441 0.99 -20.88 -5.33
N LEU A 442 1.26 -20.05 -6.35
CA LEU A 442 2.45 -19.19 -6.35
C LEU A 442 2.45 -18.23 -5.16
N GLY A 443 3.64 -17.76 -4.76
CA GLY A 443 3.79 -16.81 -3.66
C GLY A 443 3.80 -15.36 -4.13
N GLY A 444 3.27 -14.46 -3.29
CA GLY A 444 3.43 -13.02 -3.45
C GLY A 444 2.34 -12.32 -4.28
N LYS A 445 2.02 -11.09 -3.88
CA LYS A 445 0.95 -10.26 -4.48
C LYS A 445 1.15 -10.03 -5.98
N ALA A 446 2.38 -9.77 -6.42
CA ALA A 446 2.69 -9.49 -7.83
C ALA A 446 2.33 -10.65 -8.79
N GLN A 447 2.24 -11.88 -8.27
CA GLN A 447 1.89 -13.06 -9.05
C GLN A 447 0.44 -13.52 -8.76
N ASN A 448 -0.38 -12.69 -8.12
CA ASN A 448 -1.67 -13.12 -7.56
C ASN A 448 -1.52 -14.41 -6.73
N GLY A 449 -0.52 -14.42 -5.85
CA GLY A 449 -0.13 -15.60 -5.08
C GLY A 449 -0.96 -15.85 -3.82
N GLY A 450 -0.93 -17.08 -3.32
CA GLY A 450 -1.60 -17.47 -2.08
C GLY A 450 -0.84 -17.05 -0.83
N GLN A 451 -1.55 -17.02 0.31
CA GLN A 451 -0.91 -16.88 1.62
C GLN A 451 -0.30 -18.21 2.03
N ARG A 452 0.90 -18.16 2.61
CA ARG A 452 1.54 -19.36 3.15
C ARG A 452 0.84 -19.78 4.45
N PHE A 453 0.36 -21.01 4.48
CA PHE A 453 -0.03 -21.69 5.70
C PHE A 453 1.18 -22.50 6.19
N GLY A 454 1.81 -22.03 7.27
CA GLY A 454 3.05 -22.61 7.77
C GLY A 454 2.82 -23.72 8.79
N GLU A 455 3.91 -24.36 9.20
CA GLU A 455 3.92 -25.41 10.20
C GLU A 455 3.33 -24.95 11.55
N MET A 456 3.60 -23.71 11.96
CA MET A 456 3.03 -23.16 13.20
C MET A 456 1.51 -23.01 13.12
N GLU A 457 0.98 -22.62 11.96
CA GLU A 457 -0.47 -22.55 11.75
C GLU A 457 -1.12 -23.93 11.67
N VAL A 458 -0.40 -24.94 11.13
CA VAL A 458 -0.84 -26.35 11.17
C VAL A 458 -1.00 -26.82 12.62
N TRP A 459 0.01 -26.62 13.47
CA TRP A 459 -0.06 -26.99 14.88
C TRP A 459 -1.23 -26.33 15.61
N ALA A 460 -1.57 -25.09 15.23
CA ALA A 460 -2.73 -24.41 15.79
C ALA A 460 -4.02 -25.17 15.46
N LEU A 461 -4.23 -25.59 14.20
CA LEU A 461 -5.42 -26.36 13.81
C LEU A 461 -5.45 -27.77 14.42
N GLU A 462 -4.29 -28.42 14.54
CA GLU A 462 -4.16 -29.70 15.23
C GLU A 462 -4.59 -29.59 16.70
N ALA A 463 -4.16 -28.52 17.40
CA ALA A 463 -4.53 -28.27 18.79
C ALA A 463 -6.05 -28.02 18.96
N TYR A 464 -6.70 -27.40 17.97
CA TYR A 464 -8.16 -27.25 17.95
C TYR A 464 -8.91 -28.54 17.58
N GLY A 465 -8.23 -29.57 17.08
CA GLY A 465 -8.87 -30.76 16.53
C GLY A 465 -9.62 -30.49 15.22
N ALA A 466 -9.25 -29.44 14.48
CA ALA A 466 -9.91 -29.02 13.25
C ALA A 466 -9.44 -29.83 12.03
N SER A 467 -9.68 -31.14 12.05
CA SER A 467 -9.17 -32.11 11.07
C SER A 467 -9.59 -31.81 9.63
N HIS A 468 -10.87 -31.55 9.39
CA HIS A 468 -11.38 -31.25 8.04
C HIS A 468 -10.85 -29.93 7.49
N VAL A 469 -10.73 -28.90 8.34
CA VAL A 469 -10.18 -27.59 7.93
C VAL A 469 -8.70 -27.74 7.55
N LEU A 470 -7.93 -28.49 8.34
CA LEU A 470 -6.54 -28.77 8.04
C LEU A 470 -6.40 -29.58 6.75
N GLN A 471 -7.21 -30.62 6.57
CA GLN A 471 -7.23 -31.43 5.35
C GLN A 471 -7.54 -30.57 4.13
N GLU A 472 -8.56 -29.72 4.19
CA GLU A 472 -8.95 -28.82 3.09
C GLU A 472 -7.82 -27.87 2.67
N ILE A 473 -7.12 -27.28 3.65
CA ILE A 473 -5.99 -26.37 3.41
C ILE A 473 -4.82 -27.09 2.72
N LEU A 474 -4.53 -28.33 3.12
CA LEU A 474 -3.41 -29.13 2.59
C LEU A 474 -3.72 -29.82 1.25
N THR A 475 -4.99 -29.82 0.81
CA THR A 475 -5.43 -30.55 -0.40
C THR A 475 -6.09 -29.59 -1.40
N VAL A 476 -7.42 -29.47 -1.38
CA VAL A 476 -8.25 -28.79 -2.38
C VAL A 476 -7.97 -27.29 -2.49
N LYS A 477 -7.43 -26.65 -1.43
CA LYS A 477 -7.01 -25.23 -1.46
C LYS A 477 -5.57 -25.03 -1.94
N SER A 478 -4.80 -26.10 -2.10
CA SER A 478 -3.36 -26.07 -2.42
C SER A 478 -3.07 -26.84 -3.71
N ASP A 479 -2.66 -28.11 -3.61
CA ASP A 479 -1.96 -28.90 -4.62
C ASP A 479 -2.68 -30.22 -4.96
N ASP A 480 -3.93 -30.39 -4.53
CA ASP A 480 -4.83 -31.39 -5.13
C ASP A 480 -5.38 -30.84 -6.45
N ILE A 481 -4.83 -31.33 -7.57
CA ILE A 481 -5.12 -30.83 -8.92
C ILE A 481 -6.57 -31.09 -9.32
N ALA A 482 -7.06 -32.31 -9.10
CA ALA A 482 -8.42 -32.69 -9.47
C ALA A 482 -9.43 -32.14 -8.44
N GLY A 483 -9.09 -32.22 -7.16
CA GLY A 483 -9.94 -31.78 -6.06
C GLY A 483 -10.22 -30.28 -6.11
N ARG A 484 -9.25 -29.43 -6.46
CA ARG A 484 -9.48 -27.98 -6.58
C ARG A 484 -10.45 -27.61 -7.70
N THR A 485 -10.37 -28.28 -8.85
CA THR A 485 -11.27 -28.05 -10.00
C THR A 485 -12.70 -28.48 -9.65
N LYS A 486 -12.85 -29.70 -9.12
CA LYS A 486 -14.14 -30.23 -8.65
C LYS A 486 -14.74 -29.36 -7.54
N THR A 487 -13.91 -28.86 -6.62
CA THR A 487 -14.33 -27.96 -5.55
C THR A 487 -14.88 -26.65 -6.11
N TYR A 488 -14.19 -26.03 -7.07
CA TYR A 488 -14.67 -24.81 -7.70
C TYR A 488 -16.01 -25.02 -8.40
N GLU A 489 -16.15 -26.13 -9.14
CA GLU A 489 -17.40 -26.50 -9.79
C GLU A 489 -18.54 -26.76 -8.79
N ALA A 490 -18.26 -27.47 -7.71
CA ALA A 490 -19.24 -27.75 -6.65
C ALA A 490 -19.76 -26.45 -6.01
N ILE A 491 -18.86 -25.51 -5.70
CA ILE A 491 -19.24 -24.19 -5.16
C ILE A 491 -20.13 -23.42 -6.14
N VAL A 492 -19.77 -23.37 -7.44
CA VAL A 492 -20.58 -22.68 -8.46
C VAL A 492 -21.94 -23.35 -8.64
N LYS A 493 -22.02 -24.68 -8.54
CA LYS A 493 -23.27 -25.45 -8.67
C LYS A 493 -24.07 -25.55 -7.37
N GLY A 494 -23.58 -25.00 -6.26
CA GLY A 494 -24.20 -25.13 -4.93
C GLY A 494 -24.31 -26.58 -4.45
N LYS A 495 -23.37 -27.45 -4.86
CA LYS A 495 -23.31 -28.86 -4.44
C LYS A 495 -22.36 -29.03 -3.25
N ASP A 496 -22.47 -30.17 -2.59
CA ASP A 496 -21.56 -30.55 -1.53
C ASP A 496 -20.12 -30.68 -2.04
N MET A 497 -19.17 -30.37 -1.15
CA MET A 497 -17.75 -30.40 -1.43
C MET A 497 -17.29 -31.85 -1.71
N PRO A 498 -16.45 -32.07 -2.73
CA PRO A 498 -15.93 -33.40 -3.04
C PRO A 498 -14.97 -33.89 -1.94
N GLU A 499 -14.78 -35.20 -1.87
CA GLU A 499 -13.73 -35.76 -1.01
C GLU A 499 -12.33 -35.38 -1.53
N PRO A 500 -11.42 -34.93 -0.64
CA PRO A 500 -10.05 -34.60 -1.05
C PRO A 500 -9.25 -35.78 -1.55
N GLY A 501 -8.48 -35.58 -2.61
CA GLY A 501 -7.54 -36.54 -3.18
C GLY A 501 -6.15 -36.49 -2.54
N ILE A 502 -5.19 -37.12 -3.22
CA ILE A 502 -3.78 -37.14 -2.80
C ILE A 502 -3.09 -35.84 -3.25
N PRO A 503 -2.42 -35.10 -2.35
CA PRO A 503 -1.66 -33.91 -2.72
C PRO A 503 -0.54 -34.21 -3.72
N GLU A 504 -0.35 -33.33 -4.71
CA GLU A 504 0.71 -33.51 -5.71
C GLU A 504 2.11 -33.43 -5.07
N SER A 505 2.30 -32.62 -4.02
CA SER A 505 3.57 -32.57 -3.28
C SER A 505 3.99 -33.93 -2.70
N PHE A 506 3.03 -34.77 -2.30
CA PHE A 506 3.31 -36.13 -1.85
C PHE A 506 3.76 -37.04 -3.01
N ARG A 507 3.14 -36.92 -4.18
CA ARG A 507 3.55 -37.66 -5.38
C ARG A 507 4.95 -37.28 -5.83
N VAL A 508 5.24 -35.97 -5.85
CA VAL A 508 6.58 -35.45 -6.14
C VAL A 508 7.61 -36.02 -5.16
N LEU A 509 7.31 -36.01 -3.85
CA LEU A 509 8.17 -36.60 -2.83
C LEU A 509 8.47 -38.09 -3.09
N VAL A 510 7.45 -38.89 -3.41
CA VAL A 510 7.63 -40.32 -3.73
C VAL A 510 8.56 -40.49 -4.93
N HIS A 511 8.38 -39.71 -5.99
CA HIS A 511 9.25 -39.76 -7.17
C HIS A 511 10.68 -39.28 -6.89
N GLU A 512 10.86 -38.28 -6.03
CA GLU A 512 12.19 -37.83 -5.59
C GLU A 512 12.92 -38.91 -4.78
N LEU A 513 12.22 -39.62 -3.90
CA LEU A 513 12.79 -40.76 -3.15
C LEU A 513 13.13 -41.93 -4.08
N GLN A 514 12.26 -42.25 -5.05
CA GLN A 514 12.52 -43.29 -6.07
C GLN A 514 13.74 -42.94 -6.93
N ALA A 515 13.95 -41.65 -7.25
CA ALA A 515 15.14 -41.19 -7.98
C ALA A 515 16.45 -41.42 -7.19
N LEU A 516 16.38 -41.49 -5.85
CA LEU A 516 17.48 -41.85 -4.96
C LEU A 516 17.64 -43.37 -4.77
N ALA A 517 16.93 -44.19 -5.56
CA ALA A 517 16.86 -45.64 -5.42
C ALA A 517 16.26 -46.12 -4.08
N ILE A 518 15.39 -45.30 -3.47
CA ILE A 518 14.57 -45.70 -2.32
C ILE A 518 13.19 -46.10 -2.86
N ASP A 519 12.85 -47.38 -2.75
CA ASP A 519 11.56 -47.91 -3.20
C ASP A 519 10.47 -47.62 -2.16
N VAL A 520 9.57 -46.69 -2.50
CA VAL A 520 8.41 -46.30 -1.68
C VAL A 520 7.14 -46.75 -2.39
N ARG A 521 6.30 -47.53 -1.70
CA ARG A 521 5.06 -48.11 -2.23
C ARG A 521 3.92 -47.85 -1.25
N MET A 522 2.72 -47.52 -1.76
CA MET A 522 1.51 -47.50 -0.92
C MET A 522 0.92 -48.90 -0.84
N MET A 523 0.52 -49.30 0.37
CA MET A 523 -0.11 -50.59 0.64
C MET A 523 -1.52 -50.34 1.18
N ASP A 524 -2.47 -51.18 0.78
CA ASP A 524 -3.77 -51.25 1.44
C ASP A 524 -3.67 -52.01 2.78
N ASP A 525 -4.76 -52.04 3.55
CA ASP A 525 -4.84 -52.78 4.82
C ASP A 525 -4.64 -54.30 4.65
N ALA A 526 -4.78 -54.83 3.43
CA ALA A 526 -4.59 -56.24 3.08
C ALA A 526 -3.15 -56.55 2.60
N GLY A 527 -2.27 -55.54 2.54
CA GLY A 527 -0.88 -55.66 2.09
C GLY A 527 -0.70 -55.73 0.57
N ASN A 528 -1.73 -55.40 -0.22
CA ASN A 528 -1.61 -55.26 -1.67
C ASN A 528 -1.09 -53.87 -2.02
N GLU A 529 -0.27 -53.81 -3.06
CA GLU A 529 0.30 -52.56 -3.57
C GLU A 529 -0.76 -51.75 -4.33
N MET A 530 -0.98 -50.51 -3.90
CA MET A 530 -1.80 -49.54 -4.60
C MET A 530 -0.94 -48.77 -5.61
N ASP A 531 -1.26 -48.91 -6.89
CA ASP A 531 -0.51 -48.24 -7.96
C ASP A 531 -0.92 -46.76 -8.06
N LEU A 532 -0.06 -45.89 -7.53
CA LEU A 532 -0.20 -44.43 -7.60
C LEU A 532 -0.43 -43.91 -9.02
N LYS A 533 0.17 -44.54 -10.05
CA LYS A 533 0.01 -44.12 -11.45
C LYS A 533 -1.36 -44.48 -12.01
N GLN A 534 -1.96 -45.57 -11.55
CA GLN A 534 -3.32 -45.93 -11.95
C GLN A 534 -4.34 -45.00 -11.32
N MET A 535 -4.17 -44.67 -10.04
CA MET A 535 -5.01 -43.69 -9.34
C MET A 535 -4.94 -42.31 -10.01
N GLU A 536 -3.74 -41.85 -10.37
CA GLU A 536 -3.56 -40.60 -11.11
C GLU A 536 -4.30 -40.61 -12.46
N GLN A 537 -4.20 -41.71 -13.22
CA GLN A 537 -4.91 -41.85 -14.49
C GLN A 537 -6.43 -41.93 -14.33
N GLU A 538 -6.93 -42.48 -13.24
CA GLU A 538 -8.36 -42.53 -12.92
C GLU A 538 -8.88 -41.14 -12.53
N GLU A 539 -8.16 -40.42 -11.67
CA GLU A 539 -8.49 -39.03 -11.30
C GLU A 539 -8.51 -38.11 -12.52
N LEU A 540 -7.52 -38.22 -13.42
CA LEU A 540 -7.47 -37.47 -14.68
C LEU A 540 -8.61 -37.84 -15.64
N LYS A 541 -9.01 -39.11 -15.70
CA LYS A 541 -10.15 -39.57 -16.52
C LYS A 541 -11.49 -39.08 -15.96
N GLU A 542 -11.64 -38.99 -14.64
CA GLU A 542 -12.81 -38.40 -14.01
C GLU A 542 -12.93 -36.90 -14.34
N GLU A 543 -11.82 -36.17 -14.34
CA GLU A 543 -11.78 -34.78 -14.80
C GLU A 543 -12.27 -34.67 -16.25
N THR A 544 -11.82 -35.59 -17.12
CA THR A 544 -12.25 -35.61 -18.53
C THR A 544 -13.73 -35.94 -18.70
N THR A 545 -14.33 -36.77 -17.83
CA THR A 545 -15.75 -37.19 -17.96
C THR A 545 -16.75 -36.18 -17.39
N LEU A 546 -16.35 -35.38 -16.38
CA LEU A 546 -17.17 -34.30 -15.84
C LEU A 546 -17.45 -33.18 -16.87
N ASP A 547 -16.51 -32.93 -17.79
CA ASP A 547 -16.67 -31.99 -18.90
C ASP A 547 -17.68 -32.44 -19.97
N PHE A 548 -18.07 -33.74 -20.01
CA PHE A 548 -19.06 -34.27 -20.96
C PHE A 548 -20.52 -34.18 -20.48
N ALA A 549 -20.78 -33.74 -19.25
CA ALA A 549 -22.15 -33.56 -18.76
C ALA A 549 -22.75 -32.23 -19.28
N PRO A 550 -23.88 -32.24 -20.00
CA PRO A 550 -24.43 -31.02 -20.58
C PRO A 550 -24.81 -30.02 -19.48
N SER A 551 -24.20 -28.84 -19.54
CA SER A 551 -24.64 -27.68 -18.77
C SER A 551 -26.03 -27.26 -19.28
N THR A 552 -27.02 -27.32 -18.39
CA THR A 552 -28.27 -26.59 -18.61
C THR A 552 -27.96 -25.12 -18.35
N LEU A 553 -27.79 -24.36 -19.42
CA LEU A 553 -27.74 -22.91 -19.36
C LEU A 553 -29.08 -22.41 -18.80
N VAL A 554 -29.07 -21.92 -17.57
CA VAL A 554 -30.17 -21.10 -17.05
C VAL A 554 -30.01 -19.73 -17.71
N ASN A 555 -30.95 -19.39 -18.58
CA ASN A 555 -30.96 -18.18 -19.37
C ASN A 555 -31.58 -17.06 -18.52
N ASP A 556 -30.78 -16.22 -17.86
CA ASP A 556 -31.23 -15.10 -17.00
C ASP A 556 -31.76 -13.89 -17.81
N ALA A 557 -32.47 -14.15 -18.90
CA ALA A 557 -33.01 -13.12 -19.78
C ALA A 557 -34.45 -13.43 -20.21
N GLU A 558 -35.33 -13.75 -19.26
CA GLU A 558 -36.79 -13.58 -19.38
C GLU A 558 -37.50 -13.96 -18.06
N SER A 559 -37.55 -13.03 -17.11
CA SER A 559 -38.63 -12.94 -16.10
C SER A 559 -38.55 -11.60 -15.34
N ASN A 560 -38.95 -10.53 -16.02
CA ASN A 560 -39.45 -9.33 -15.33
C ASN A 560 -40.89 -9.62 -14.90
N GLU A 561 -41.08 -10.24 -13.73
CA GLU A 561 -42.36 -10.22 -13.01
C GLU A 561 -42.09 -10.18 -11.49
N ASP A 562 -42.31 -9.00 -10.92
CA ASP A 562 -42.64 -8.66 -9.52
C ASP A 562 -42.00 -9.47 -8.38
N LEU A 563 -40.83 -8.98 -7.90
CA LEU A 563 -40.38 -9.19 -6.53
C LEU A 563 -41.19 -8.31 -5.57
N THR A 564 -42.41 -8.74 -5.22
CA THR A 564 -43.10 -8.22 -4.02
C THR A 564 -42.58 -8.96 -2.78
N ILE A 565 -41.89 -8.21 -1.91
CA ILE A 565 -41.58 -8.61 -0.54
C ILE A 565 -42.91 -8.85 0.19
N LYS A 566 -43.15 -10.09 0.63
CA LYS A 566 -44.24 -10.39 1.57
C LYS A 566 -43.68 -10.28 3.00
N ASP A 567 -44.16 -9.27 3.71
CA ASP A 567 -44.09 -9.19 5.17
C ASP A 567 -45.04 -10.24 5.77
N GLU A 568 -44.50 -11.35 6.25
CA GLU A 568 -45.14 -12.16 7.30
C GLU A 568 -44.08 -12.42 8.38
N LEU A 569 -44.09 -11.54 9.39
CA LEU A 569 -43.56 -11.81 10.72
C LEU A 569 -44.54 -12.76 11.41
N ASP A 570 -44.06 -13.95 11.79
CA ASP A 570 -44.57 -14.66 12.96
C ASP A 570 -43.39 -15.22 13.75
N GLU A 571 -43.41 -14.90 15.04
CA GLU A 571 -42.36 -15.06 16.03
C GLU A 571 -42.23 -16.52 16.51
N GLU A 572 -41.04 -17.09 16.47
CA GLU A 572 -40.56 -18.03 17.50
C GLU A 572 -39.10 -17.72 17.82
N ILE A 573 -38.89 -17.04 18.95
CA ILE A 573 -37.58 -16.75 19.53
C ILE A 573 -37.15 -18.00 20.32
N PRO A 574 -36.02 -18.66 20.01
CA PRO A 574 -35.49 -19.71 20.88
C PRO A 574 -34.98 -19.10 22.18
N GLU A 575 -35.46 -19.63 23.31
CA GLU A 575 -35.07 -19.23 24.66
C GLU A 575 -33.56 -19.40 24.89
N ALA A 576 -32.93 -18.37 25.47
CA ALA A 576 -31.49 -18.34 25.73
C ALA A 576 -31.08 -19.38 26.78
N ALA A 577 -30.01 -20.13 26.49
CA ALA A 577 -29.39 -21.04 27.44
C ALA A 577 -28.85 -20.28 28.66
N THR A 578 -29.38 -20.59 29.85
CA THR A 578 -28.87 -20.09 31.13
C THR A 578 -27.51 -20.71 31.42
N VAL A 579 -26.47 -19.90 31.40
CA VAL A 579 -25.12 -20.24 31.85
C VAL A 579 -25.11 -20.22 33.38
N GLY A 580 -24.95 -21.39 34.01
CA GLY A 580 -24.85 -21.52 35.46
C GLY A 580 -23.53 -20.93 35.96
N PHE A 581 -23.63 -19.92 36.83
CA PHE A 581 -22.53 -19.47 37.68
C PHE A 581 -22.47 -20.40 38.89
N ASP A 582 -21.36 -21.13 39.03
CA ASP A 582 -21.03 -21.82 40.29
C ASP A 582 -20.63 -20.79 41.34
N ASP A 583 -21.43 -20.74 42.40
CA ASP A 583 -21.22 -19.91 43.58
C ASP A 583 -20.19 -20.60 44.49
N PHE A 584 -19.10 -19.89 44.79
CA PHE A 584 -18.14 -20.27 45.82
C PHE A 584 -18.73 -19.85 47.18
N GLY A 585 -19.02 -20.82 48.05
CA GLY A 585 -19.38 -20.58 49.44
C GLY A 585 -19.36 -21.82 50.32
N GLU A 586 -18.43 -21.81 51.27
CA GLU A 586 -18.30 -22.56 52.54
C GLU A 586 -19.64 -23.04 53.16
N GLU A 587 -19.80 -24.19 53.83
CA GLU A 587 -19.16 -24.61 55.08
C GLU A 587 -19.62 -26.06 55.49
N ASP A 588 -18.73 -26.80 56.19
CA ASP A 588 -18.94 -27.84 57.22
C ASP A 588 -19.66 -29.20 56.97
N GLN A 589 -18.85 -30.27 56.79
CA GLN A 589 -18.72 -31.40 57.75
C GLN A 589 -17.55 -32.34 57.43
#